data_AF-A0A1R2C1U2-F1
#
_entry.id   AF-A0A1R2C1U2-F1
#
_cell.length_a   1.000
_cell.length_b   1.000
_cell.length_c   1.000
_cell.angle_alpha   90.00
_cell.angle_beta   90.00
_cell.angle_gamma   90.00
#
_symmetry.space_group_name_H-M   'P 1'
#
loop_
_entity.id
_entity.type
_entity.pdbx_description
1 polymer ?
#
loop_
_entity_poly.entity_id
_entity_poly.type
_entity_poly.pdbx_seq_one_letter_code
_entity_poly.pdbx_strand_id
1 'polypeptide(L)'
;MKEIVSIDLKALDLQSQMTEFSRKVKEETLIRSLFSSFKPQIKGHPKKEYLRCKLIRGHKRANRKIKKGKLLYNNQKEMSDRGKKNWQSLINVYFKHPSALDSVSRTLFEPIKFKTKSKPNIETSRSFNTDFCKRYFADVGVRESFYYYIKYIFSDLDPEELSKYLGFTCCSNKNHNLECAYRWVLMKRYANQIIIQDLRLEPWFPANFDLLPPIANFLGN
;
A
#
# COMPACT_ATOMS: atom_id res chain seq x y z
N MET A 1 -31.52 21.71 11.57
CA MET A 1 -30.31 21.10 12.14
C MET A 1 -30.50 19.60 12.07
N LYS A 2 -29.77 18.88 11.19
CA LYS A 2 -29.82 17.42 11.14
C LYS A 2 -28.78 16.90 12.14
N GLU A 3 -29.23 16.12 13.10
CA GLU A 3 -28.39 15.45 14.09
C GLU A 3 -27.28 14.66 13.38
N ILE A 4 -26.04 14.98 13.74
CA ILE A 4 -24.90 14.13 13.43
C ILE A 4 -25.07 12.90 14.30
N VAL A 5 -25.52 11.79 13.71
CA VAL A 5 -25.53 10.49 14.36
C VAL A 5 -24.09 10.20 14.77
N SER A 6 -23.83 10.32 16.06
CA SER A 6 -22.59 9.93 16.73
C SER A 6 -22.26 8.49 16.31
N ILE A 7 -21.25 8.34 15.46
CA ILE A 7 -20.74 7.04 15.04
C ILE A 7 -20.21 6.34 16.29
N ASP A 8 -20.77 5.17 16.62
CA ASP A 8 -20.26 4.33 17.69
C ASP A 8 -18.89 3.74 17.29
N LEU A 9 -17.85 4.49 17.63
CA LEU A 9 -16.44 4.15 17.43
C LEU A 9 -16.02 2.87 18.19
N LYS A 10 -16.87 2.32 19.05
CA LYS A 10 -16.59 1.05 19.75
C LYS A 10 -16.52 -0.15 18.81
N ALA A 11 -17.17 -0.11 17.64
CA ALA A 11 -17.16 -1.22 16.68
C ALA A 11 -15.82 -1.39 15.94
N LEU A 12 -14.92 -0.41 16.02
CA LEU A 12 -13.64 -0.37 15.29
C LEU A 12 -12.43 -0.10 16.21
N ASP A 13 -12.62 -0.26 17.51
CA ASP A 13 -11.55 -0.03 18.46
C ASP A 13 -10.48 -1.14 18.34
N LEU A 14 -9.48 -0.88 17.49
CA LEU A 14 -8.31 -1.73 17.32
C LEU A 14 -7.64 -1.99 18.68
N GLN A 15 -7.75 -1.06 19.63
CA GLN A 15 -7.24 -1.15 20.98
C GLN A 15 -8.05 -2.16 21.82
N SER A 16 -9.39 -2.14 21.72
CA SER A 16 -10.26 -3.18 22.30
C SER A 16 -9.95 -4.58 21.73
N GLN A 17 -9.78 -4.70 20.40
CA GLN A 17 -9.39 -5.97 19.77
C GLN A 17 -7.99 -6.45 20.19
N MET A 18 -7.06 -5.54 20.52
CA MET A 18 -5.75 -5.91 21.07
C MET A 18 -5.83 -6.50 22.48
N THR A 19 -6.89 -6.21 23.24
CA THR A 19 -7.07 -6.69 24.62
C THR A 19 -7.74 -8.06 24.74
N GLU A 20 -8.50 -8.50 23.73
CA GLU A 20 -9.15 -9.83 23.73
C GLU A 20 -8.19 -11.00 23.46
N PHE A 21 -7.04 -10.76 22.83
CA PHE A 21 -6.07 -11.82 22.57
C PHE A 21 -5.10 -12.01 23.74
N SER A 22 -4.97 -13.26 24.21
CA SER A 22 -4.02 -13.64 25.28
C SER A 22 -2.54 -13.40 24.92
N ARG A 23 -2.23 -13.13 23.64
CA ARG A 23 -0.92 -12.66 23.16
C ARG A 23 -1.12 -11.32 22.45
N LYS A 24 -0.24 -10.35 22.70
CA LYS A 24 -0.24 -9.04 22.02
C LYS A 24 -0.13 -9.22 20.51
N VAL A 25 -1.26 -9.17 19.80
CA VAL A 25 -1.32 -9.28 18.34
C VAL A 25 -0.73 -8.02 17.73
N LYS A 26 0.08 -8.17 16.67
CA LYS A 26 0.68 -7.03 15.97
C LYS A 26 -0.40 -6.25 15.22
N GLU A 27 -0.32 -4.92 15.24
CA GLU A 27 -1.22 -4.02 14.52
C GLU A 27 -1.37 -4.40 13.03
N GLU A 28 -0.27 -4.76 12.36
CA GLU A 28 -0.29 -5.24 10.98
C GLU A 28 -1.24 -6.44 10.76
N THR A 29 -1.30 -7.34 11.74
CA THR A 29 -2.08 -8.58 11.62
C THR A 29 -3.55 -8.25 11.75
N LEU A 30 -3.92 -7.36 12.69
CA LEU A 30 -5.29 -6.87 12.86
C LEU A 30 -5.80 -6.17 11.61
N ILE A 31 -5.01 -5.27 11.03
CA ILE A 31 -5.41 -4.57 9.80
C ILE A 31 -5.60 -5.56 8.65
N ARG A 32 -4.69 -6.54 8.48
CA ARG A 32 -4.84 -7.55 7.43
C ARG A 32 -6.08 -8.40 7.64
N SER A 33 -6.41 -8.79 8.87
CA SER A 33 -7.57 -9.65 9.16
C SER A 33 -8.93 -9.01 8.83
N LEU A 34 -8.98 -7.70 8.60
CA LEU A 34 -10.18 -7.01 8.12
C LEU A 34 -10.51 -7.29 6.63
N PHE A 35 -9.64 -8.03 5.92
CA PHE A 35 -9.76 -8.28 4.49
C PHE A 35 -9.78 -9.78 4.15
N SER A 36 -10.41 -10.11 3.03
CA SER A 36 -10.52 -11.48 2.51
C SER A 36 -9.82 -11.62 1.16
N SER A 37 -8.98 -12.65 0.99
CA SER A 37 -8.31 -12.88 -0.29
C SER A 37 -9.31 -13.34 -1.38
N PHE A 38 -9.11 -12.90 -2.62
CA PHE A 38 -9.91 -13.39 -3.76
C PHE A 38 -9.65 -14.85 -4.12
N LYS A 39 -8.46 -15.37 -3.79
CA LYS A 39 -8.06 -16.72 -4.22
C LYS A 39 -8.79 -17.76 -3.37
N PRO A 40 -9.69 -18.58 -3.94
CA PRO A 40 -10.45 -19.57 -3.16
C PRO A 40 -9.54 -20.55 -2.41
N GLN A 41 -8.36 -20.84 -2.97
CA GLN A 41 -7.36 -21.71 -2.36
C GLN A 41 -6.58 -21.06 -1.19
N ILE A 42 -6.67 -19.75 -1.00
CA ILE A 42 -6.09 -19.03 0.13
C ILE A 42 -7.23 -18.70 1.10
N LYS A 43 -7.55 -19.63 1.99
CA LYS A 43 -8.47 -19.36 3.10
C LYS A 43 -7.87 -18.27 4.00
N GLY A 44 -8.63 -17.20 4.22
CA GLY A 44 -8.31 -16.13 5.17
C GLY A 44 -7.77 -14.84 4.55
N HIS A 45 -7.12 -14.06 5.41
CA HIS A 45 -6.69 -12.70 5.10
C HIS A 45 -5.37 -12.63 4.31
N PRO A 46 -5.11 -11.55 3.54
CA PRO A 46 -3.90 -11.44 2.73
C PRO A 46 -2.62 -11.62 3.57
N LYS A 47 -1.67 -12.42 3.05
CA LYS A 47 -0.35 -12.60 3.70
C LYS A 47 0.47 -11.31 3.66
N LYS A 48 1.25 -11.05 4.71
CA LYS A 48 2.14 -9.88 4.80
C LYS A 48 3.11 -9.78 3.62
N GLU A 49 3.79 -10.87 3.28
CA GLU A 49 4.73 -10.89 2.14
C GLU A 49 4.04 -10.65 0.80
N TYR A 50 2.79 -11.12 0.64
CA TYR A 50 2.02 -10.87 -0.58
C TYR A 50 1.74 -9.37 -0.76
N LEU A 51 1.33 -8.69 0.32
CA LEU A 51 1.12 -7.24 0.32
C LEU A 51 2.40 -6.47 0.00
N ARG A 52 3.50 -6.79 0.69
CA ARG A 52 4.82 -6.19 0.44
C ARG A 52 5.24 -6.36 -1.02
N CYS A 53 5.13 -7.58 -1.54
CA CYS A 53 5.42 -7.90 -2.93
C CYS A 53 4.57 -7.07 -3.90
N LYS A 54 3.25 -7.01 -3.70
CA LYS A 54 2.32 -6.25 -4.55
C LYS A 54 2.67 -4.78 -4.59
N LEU A 55 2.81 -4.15 -3.42
CA LEU A 55 3.09 -2.72 -3.31
C LEU A 55 4.47 -2.35 -3.87
N ILE A 56 5.52 -3.10 -3.53
CA ILE A 56 6.88 -2.84 -4.03
C ILE A 56 6.94 -3.01 -5.56
N ARG A 57 6.33 -4.06 -6.11
CA ARG A 57 6.30 -4.26 -7.58
C ARG A 57 5.56 -3.12 -8.27
N GLY A 58 4.45 -2.67 -7.68
CA GLY A 58 3.70 -1.52 -8.17
C GLY A 58 4.52 -0.23 -8.15
N HIS A 59 5.22 0.05 -7.05
CA HIS A 59 6.11 1.20 -6.94
C HIS A 59 7.24 1.17 -7.98
N LYS A 60 7.96 0.04 -8.10
CA LYS A 60 8.97 -0.14 -9.16
C LYS A 60 8.39 0.09 -10.56
N ARG A 61 7.15 -0.36 -10.81
CA ARG A 61 6.45 -0.15 -12.09
C ARG A 61 6.14 1.33 -12.31
N ALA A 62 5.70 2.06 -11.28
CA ALA A 62 5.45 3.49 -11.34
C ALA A 62 6.72 4.26 -11.73
N ASN A 63 7.84 3.98 -11.06
CA ASN A 63 9.14 4.60 -11.36
C ASN A 63 9.58 4.37 -12.82
N ARG A 64 9.44 3.14 -13.32
CA ARG A 64 9.73 2.85 -14.74
C ARG A 64 8.79 3.55 -15.72
N LYS A 65 7.55 3.83 -15.32
CA LYS A 65 6.59 4.57 -16.13
C LYS A 65 6.91 6.06 -16.16
N ILE A 66 7.23 6.64 -15.00
CA ILE A 66 7.69 8.02 -14.85
C ILE A 66 8.94 8.27 -15.71
N LYS A 67 9.94 7.39 -15.62
CA LYS A 67 11.15 7.46 -16.45
C LYS A 67 10.85 7.54 -17.96
N LYS A 68 9.76 6.90 -18.40
CA LYS A 68 9.32 6.88 -19.80
C LYS A 68 8.34 8.01 -20.15
N GLY A 69 8.08 8.95 -19.23
CA GLY A 69 7.06 9.98 -19.40
C GLY A 69 5.63 9.42 -19.50
N LYS A 70 5.38 8.23 -18.95
CA LYS A 70 4.08 7.53 -19.02
C LYS A 70 3.42 7.48 -17.66
N LEU A 71 2.09 7.41 -17.67
CA LEU A 71 1.30 7.12 -16.48
C LEU A 71 1.39 5.65 -16.07
N LEU A 72 1.11 5.40 -14.78
CA LEU A 72 0.97 4.03 -14.27
C LEU A 72 -0.23 3.31 -14.91
N TYR A 73 -1.36 4.02 -15.01
CA TYR A 73 -2.59 3.62 -15.69
C TYR A 73 -2.86 4.56 -16.86
N ASN A 74 -3.43 4.06 -17.96
CA ASN A 74 -3.45 4.77 -19.23
C ASN A 74 -4.34 6.04 -19.25
N ASN A 75 -5.17 6.29 -18.23
CA ASN A 75 -6.21 7.31 -18.27
C ASN A 75 -5.97 8.44 -17.25
N GLN A 76 -5.34 9.54 -17.68
CA GLN A 76 -5.17 10.75 -16.87
C GLN A 76 -6.47 11.53 -16.64
N LYS A 77 -7.42 11.43 -17.60
CA LYS A 77 -8.70 12.16 -17.58
C LYS A 77 -9.67 11.65 -16.51
N GLU A 78 -9.60 10.36 -16.19
CA GLU A 78 -10.44 9.69 -15.17
C GLU A 78 -9.88 9.86 -13.75
N MET A 79 -8.65 10.38 -13.63
CA MET A 79 -7.99 10.55 -12.35
C MET A 79 -8.49 11.83 -11.66
N SER A 80 -8.82 11.73 -10.37
CA SER A 80 -9.17 12.90 -9.57
C SER A 80 -8.02 13.90 -9.48
N ASP A 81 -8.32 15.15 -9.12
CA ASP A 81 -7.30 16.17 -8.94
C ASP A 81 -6.31 15.81 -7.83
N ARG A 82 -6.75 15.05 -6.82
CA ARG A 82 -5.86 14.48 -5.81
C ARG A 82 -4.94 13.43 -6.40
N GLY A 83 -5.46 12.53 -7.23
CA GLY A 83 -4.65 11.56 -7.96
C GLY A 83 -3.58 12.25 -8.82
N LYS A 84 -3.96 13.31 -9.55
CA LYS A 84 -3.02 14.14 -10.34
C LYS A 84 -1.93 14.76 -9.46
N LYS A 85 -2.31 15.40 -8.35
CA LYS A 85 -1.36 16.01 -7.38
C LYS A 85 -0.38 14.98 -6.82
N ASN A 86 -0.89 13.80 -6.43
CA ASN A 86 -0.05 12.73 -5.89
C ASN A 86 0.88 12.13 -6.96
N TRP A 87 0.41 11.98 -8.19
CA TRP A 87 1.24 11.53 -9.31
C TRP A 87 2.34 12.53 -9.63
N GLN A 88 2.01 13.82 -9.66
CA GLN A 88 3.01 14.88 -9.86
C GLN A 88 4.04 14.90 -8.73
N SER A 89 3.62 14.74 -7.49
CA SER A 89 4.54 14.63 -6.35
C SER A 89 5.48 13.43 -6.50
N LEU A 90 4.95 12.29 -6.94
CA LEU A 90 5.75 11.09 -7.22
C LEU A 90 6.78 11.34 -8.35
N ILE A 91 6.38 12.04 -9.42
CA ILE A 91 7.30 12.45 -10.50
C ILE A 91 8.43 13.33 -9.94
N ASN A 92 8.08 14.34 -9.14
CA ASN A 92 9.06 15.28 -8.60
C ASN A 92 10.11 14.55 -7.74
N VAL A 93 9.67 13.63 -6.89
CA VAL A 93 10.57 12.81 -6.07
C VAL A 93 11.42 11.87 -6.93
N TYR A 94 10.87 11.33 -8.02
CA TYR A 94 11.64 10.51 -8.95
C TYR A 94 12.84 11.27 -9.52
N PHE A 95 12.62 12.49 -9.99
CA PHE A 95 13.68 13.33 -10.55
C PHE A 95 14.59 13.97 -9.50
N LYS A 96 14.15 14.04 -8.24
CA LYS A 96 14.99 14.42 -7.10
C LYS A 96 15.99 13.32 -6.72
N HIS A 97 15.60 12.05 -6.81
CA HIS A 97 16.43 10.89 -6.42
C HIS A 97 16.60 9.84 -7.53
N PRO A 98 17.02 10.22 -8.75
CA PRO A 98 16.97 9.33 -9.91
C PRO A 98 17.87 8.11 -9.75
N SER A 99 19.08 8.25 -9.20
CA SER A 99 20.04 7.15 -9.03
C SER A 99 19.52 6.06 -8.08
N ALA A 100 18.98 6.46 -6.92
CA ALA A 100 18.42 5.52 -5.95
C ALA A 100 17.21 4.78 -6.53
N LEU A 101 16.30 5.52 -7.17
CA LEU A 101 15.05 4.97 -7.70
C LEU A 101 15.27 4.12 -8.94
N ASP A 102 16.22 4.46 -9.81
CA ASP A 102 16.63 3.60 -10.92
C ASP A 102 17.23 2.29 -10.41
N SER A 103 18.13 2.35 -9.42
CA SER A 103 18.77 1.16 -8.83
C SER A 103 17.73 0.16 -8.32
N VAL A 104 16.79 0.61 -7.49
CA VAL A 104 15.78 -0.29 -6.89
C VAL A 104 14.69 -0.70 -7.87
N SER A 105 14.48 0.03 -8.98
CA SER A 105 13.44 -0.26 -9.98
C SER A 105 13.88 -1.22 -11.08
N ARG A 106 15.18 -1.54 -11.15
CA ARG A 106 15.72 -2.59 -12.02
C ARG A 106 15.05 -3.93 -11.73
N THR A 107 14.69 -4.64 -12.80
CA THR A 107 14.08 -5.98 -12.76
C THR A 107 15.12 -7.09 -12.61
N LEU A 108 16.35 -6.79 -12.15
CA LEU A 108 17.42 -7.77 -11.98
C LEU A 108 17.08 -8.89 -10.96
N PHE A 109 16.00 -8.72 -10.19
CA PHE A 109 15.56 -9.60 -9.11
C PHE A 109 14.27 -10.34 -9.46
N GLU A 110 14.16 -10.95 -10.64
CA GLU A 110 13.18 -12.03 -10.80
C GLU A 110 13.65 -13.21 -9.94
N PRO A 111 12.80 -13.80 -9.08
CA PRO A 111 13.09 -15.11 -8.53
C PRO A 111 13.35 -16.04 -9.71
N ILE A 112 14.52 -16.66 -9.76
CA ILE A 112 14.91 -17.59 -10.82
C ILE A 112 13.72 -18.52 -11.06
N LYS A 113 13.08 -18.38 -12.22
CA LYS A 113 12.11 -19.38 -12.69
C LYS A 113 12.92 -20.67 -12.81
N PHE A 114 12.64 -21.63 -11.93
CA PHE A 114 13.24 -22.96 -11.90
C PHE A 114 13.48 -23.49 -13.32
N LYS A 115 14.71 -23.36 -13.86
CA LYS A 115 15.19 -24.12 -15.04
C LYS A 115 16.64 -23.91 -15.50
N THR A 116 17.49 -23.13 -14.83
CA THR A 116 18.90 -23.02 -15.26
C THR A 116 19.89 -23.24 -14.12
N LYS A 117 20.77 -24.23 -14.31
CA LYS A 117 21.88 -24.64 -13.44
C LYS A 117 23.04 -23.62 -13.49
N SER A 118 22.81 -22.34 -13.25
CA SER A 118 23.89 -21.36 -13.07
C SER A 118 24.12 -21.07 -11.59
N LYS A 119 25.40 -21.11 -11.18
CA LYS A 119 25.86 -20.87 -9.81
C LYS A 119 25.31 -19.52 -9.29
N PRO A 120 24.81 -19.44 -8.05
CA PRO A 120 24.23 -18.22 -7.52
C PRO A 120 25.35 -17.23 -7.21
N ASN A 121 25.51 -16.21 -8.05
CA ASN A 121 26.33 -15.06 -7.71
C ASN A 121 25.46 -14.07 -6.92
N ILE A 122 25.85 -13.86 -5.66
CA ILE A 122 25.57 -12.71 -4.77
C ILE A 122 24.08 -12.33 -4.61
N GLU A 123 23.53 -12.70 -3.45
CA GLU A 123 22.35 -12.09 -2.79
C GLU A 123 20.96 -12.17 -3.47
N THR A 124 20.65 -13.29 -4.12
CA THR A 124 19.29 -13.53 -4.63
C THR A 124 18.33 -13.96 -3.50
N SER A 125 17.67 -13.02 -2.82
CA SER A 125 16.56 -13.36 -1.92
C SER A 125 15.37 -13.84 -2.76
N ARG A 126 14.97 -15.10 -2.61
CA ARG A 126 13.88 -15.73 -3.38
C ARG A 126 12.48 -15.19 -3.06
N SER A 127 12.32 -14.38 -2.01
CA SER A 127 11.04 -13.82 -1.57
C SER A 127 11.16 -12.35 -1.16
N PHE A 128 10.02 -11.65 -1.13
CA PHE A 128 9.90 -10.30 -0.53
C PHE A 128 9.90 -10.41 1.00
N ASN A 129 10.91 -11.10 1.53
CA ASN A 129 11.13 -11.29 2.95
C ASN A 129 11.61 -9.99 3.60
N THR A 130 11.77 -10.02 4.91
CA THR A 130 12.22 -8.87 5.71
C THR A 130 13.53 -8.27 5.20
N ASP A 131 14.52 -9.08 4.83
CA ASP A 131 15.84 -8.57 4.41
C ASP A 131 15.79 -7.90 3.03
N PHE A 132 15.02 -8.46 2.10
CA PHE A 132 14.75 -7.78 0.83
C PHE A 132 14.08 -6.42 1.08
N CYS A 133 13.04 -6.38 1.91
CA CYS A 133 12.32 -5.14 2.18
C CYS A 133 13.20 -4.11 2.90
N LYS A 134 14.05 -4.52 3.85
CA LYS A 134 15.01 -3.62 4.51
C LYS A 134 15.97 -2.99 3.49
N ARG A 135 16.57 -3.79 2.60
CA ARG A 135 17.45 -3.27 1.54
C ARG A 135 16.71 -2.35 0.58
N TYR A 136 15.49 -2.72 0.19
CA TYR A 136 14.67 -1.90 -0.70
C TYR A 136 14.36 -0.53 -0.11
N PHE A 137 14.01 -0.47 1.18
CA PHE A 137 13.65 0.76 1.88
C PHE A 137 14.81 1.44 2.60
N ALA A 138 16.07 1.01 2.41
CA ALA A 138 17.21 1.57 3.12
C ALA A 138 17.44 3.06 2.82
N ASP A 139 17.22 3.46 1.57
CA ASP A 139 17.36 4.84 1.10
C ASP A 139 16.11 5.68 1.41
N VAL A 140 16.31 6.90 1.93
CA VAL A 140 15.21 7.80 2.30
C VAL A 140 14.43 8.32 1.10
N GLY A 141 15.08 8.54 -0.04
CA GLY A 141 14.44 8.91 -1.30
C GLY A 141 13.53 7.81 -1.84
N VAL A 142 13.88 6.53 -1.61
CA VAL A 142 12.99 5.40 -1.91
C VAL A 142 11.76 5.40 -0.99
N ARG A 143 11.92 5.72 0.30
CA ARG A 143 10.78 5.85 1.24
C ARG A 143 9.89 7.04 0.91
N GLU A 144 10.47 8.19 0.57
CA GLU A 144 9.76 9.39 0.08
C GLU A 144 8.94 9.08 -1.18
N SER A 145 9.54 8.41 -2.16
CA SER A 145 8.86 8.03 -3.40
C SER A 145 7.75 7.01 -3.13
N PHE A 146 8.01 6.02 -2.28
CA PHE A 146 7.01 5.01 -1.91
C PHE A 146 5.80 5.64 -1.22
N TYR A 147 6.00 6.64 -0.37
CA TYR A 147 4.91 7.38 0.28
C TYR A 147 3.96 8.01 -0.75
N TYR A 148 4.48 8.77 -1.71
CA TYR A 148 3.65 9.39 -2.74
C TYR A 148 3.01 8.37 -3.67
N TYR A 149 3.68 7.25 -3.90
CA TYR A 149 3.10 6.13 -4.62
C TYR A 149 1.88 5.53 -3.89
N ILE A 150 1.93 5.32 -2.57
CA ILE A 150 0.75 4.87 -1.82
C ILE A 150 -0.32 5.98 -1.78
N LYS A 151 0.05 7.26 -1.63
CA LYS A 151 -0.92 8.36 -1.72
C LYS A 151 -1.63 8.39 -3.08
N TYR A 152 -0.91 8.08 -4.16
CA TYR A 152 -1.46 7.95 -5.50
C TYR A 152 -2.43 6.78 -5.62
N ILE A 153 -2.07 5.57 -5.14
CA ILE A 153 -2.97 4.40 -5.20
C ILE A 153 -4.25 4.62 -4.39
N PHE A 154 -4.16 5.32 -3.26
CA PHE A 154 -5.28 5.59 -2.36
C PHE A 154 -5.76 7.05 -2.47
N SER A 155 -5.77 7.64 -3.67
CA SER A 155 -6.26 9.01 -3.90
C SER A 155 -7.77 9.10 -3.70
N ASP A 156 -8.49 8.15 -4.30
CA ASP A 156 -9.94 8.18 -4.45
C ASP A 156 -10.67 7.23 -3.49
N LEU A 157 -9.93 6.33 -2.83
CA LEU A 157 -10.47 5.34 -1.89
C LEU A 157 -11.64 4.52 -2.45
N ASP A 158 -11.63 4.24 -3.75
CA ASP A 158 -12.57 3.35 -4.42
C ASP A 158 -12.31 1.89 -4.02
N PRO A 159 -13.22 1.22 -3.28
CA PRO A 159 -13.03 -0.15 -2.84
C PRO A 159 -12.92 -1.17 -3.97
N GLU A 160 -13.60 -0.97 -5.09
CA GLU A 160 -13.60 -1.92 -6.21
C GLU A 160 -12.23 -1.89 -6.92
N GLU A 161 -11.76 -0.69 -7.26
CA GLU A 161 -10.45 -0.51 -7.89
C GLU A 161 -9.29 -0.89 -6.94
N LEU A 162 -9.39 -0.55 -5.65
CA LEU A 162 -8.41 -1.00 -4.65
C LEU A 162 -8.41 -2.52 -4.49
N SER A 163 -9.59 -3.16 -4.48
CA SER A 163 -9.70 -4.61 -4.37
C SER A 163 -9.07 -5.29 -5.58
N LYS A 164 -9.37 -4.84 -6.79
CA LYS A 164 -8.81 -5.33 -8.06
C LYS A 164 -7.29 -5.15 -8.10
N TYR A 165 -6.79 -4.00 -7.67
CA TYR A 165 -5.37 -3.70 -7.65
C TYR A 165 -4.60 -4.62 -6.67
N LEU A 166 -5.09 -4.73 -5.44
CA LEU A 166 -4.40 -5.42 -4.35
C LEU A 166 -4.70 -6.92 -4.30
N GLY A 167 -5.82 -7.37 -4.86
CA GLY A 167 -6.21 -8.78 -4.99
C GLY A 167 -6.88 -9.37 -3.74
N PHE A 168 -7.60 -8.55 -2.98
CA PHE A 168 -8.39 -8.93 -1.81
C PHE A 168 -9.51 -7.90 -1.60
N THR A 169 -10.58 -8.26 -0.89
CA THR A 169 -11.72 -7.38 -0.64
C THR A 169 -11.83 -6.96 0.81
N CYS A 170 -12.45 -5.81 1.03
CA CYS A 170 -12.83 -5.33 2.36
C CYS A 170 -14.12 -5.99 2.87
N CYS A 171 -14.99 -6.51 1.99
CA CYS A 171 -16.24 -7.20 2.34
C CYS A 171 -16.67 -8.18 1.22
N SER A 172 -17.71 -8.98 1.49
CA SER A 172 -18.37 -9.85 0.50
C SER A 172 -19.47 -9.16 -0.29
N ASN A 173 -19.98 -8.03 0.22
CA ASN A 173 -21.09 -7.31 -0.38
C ASN A 173 -20.63 -6.45 -1.55
N LYS A 174 -21.52 -6.28 -2.55
CA LYS A 174 -21.32 -5.33 -3.65
C LYS A 174 -21.51 -3.87 -3.22
N ASN A 175 -22.39 -3.63 -2.24
CA ASN A 175 -22.65 -2.30 -1.72
C ASN A 175 -21.70 -2.00 -0.56
N HIS A 176 -20.76 -1.09 -0.80
CA HIS A 176 -19.80 -0.65 0.20
C HIS A 176 -20.40 0.38 1.15
N ASN A 177 -19.99 0.32 2.41
CA ASN A 177 -20.44 1.22 3.48
C ASN A 177 -19.26 1.89 4.17
N LEU A 178 -19.53 2.77 5.13
CA LEU A 178 -18.50 3.54 5.84
C LEU A 178 -17.39 2.66 6.46
N GLU A 179 -17.76 1.49 6.96
CA GLU A 179 -16.83 0.48 7.51
C GLU A 179 -15.79 0.04 6.47
N CYS A 180 -16.18 -0.14 5.21
CA CYS A 180 -15.25 -0.43 4.11
C CYS A 180 -14.23 0.71 3.92
N ALA A 181 -14.66 1.96 4.07
CA ALA A 181 -13.78 3.14 4.00
C ALA A 181 -12.69 3.08 5.05
N TYR A 182 -13.11 2.84 6.30
CA TYR A 182 -12.20 2.76 7.44
C TYR A 182 -11.17 1.66 7.25
N ARG A 183 -11.59 0.47 6.80
CA ARG A 183 -10.67 -0.64 6.46
C ARG A 183 -9.62 -0.20 5.45
N TRP A 184 -10.01 0.50 4.37
CA TRP A 184 -9.06 0.98 3.37
C TRP A 184 -8.15 2.10 3.86
N VAL A 185 -8.62 2.97 4.75
CA VAL A 185 -7.80 3.97 5.44
C VAL A 185 -6.75 3.29 6.33
N LEU A 186 -7.14 2.26 7.08
CA LEU A 186 -6.21 1.45 7.87
C LEU A 186 -5.19 0.74 6.97
N MET A 187 -5.62 0.18 5.85
CA MET A 187 -4.71 -0.44 4.87
C MET A 187 -3.73 0.58 4.28
N LYS A 188 -4.16 1.82 4.02
CA LYS A 188 -3.28 2.91 3.59
C LYS A 188 -2.23 3.26 4.63
N ARG A 189 -2.62 3.35 5.92
CA ARG A 189 -1.69 3.53 7.05
C ARG A 189 -0.72 2.36 7.14
N TYR A 190 -1.21 1.13 7.02
CA TYR A 190 -0.37 -0.05 7.00
C TYR A 190 0.68 0.03 5.89
N ALA A 191 0.25 0.35 4.67
CA ALA A 191 1.12 0.45 3.51
C ALA A 191 2.19 1.55 3.67
N ASN A 192 1.83 2.74 4.15
CA ASN A 192 2.77 3.88 4.27
C ASN A 192 3.70 3.79 5.47
N GLN A 193 3.20 3.33 6.60
CA GLN A 193 3.84 3.51 7.90
C GLN A 193 4.25 2.18 8.51
N ILE A 194 3.28 1.29 8.74
CA ILE A 194 3.49 0.07 9.53
C ILE A 194 4.46 -0.88 8.82
N ILE A 195 4.37 -1.04 7.49
CA ILE A 195 5.32 -1.87 6.73
C ILE A 195 6.77 -1.42 6.98
N ILE A 196 7.02 -0.11 7.04
CA ILE A 196 8.37 0.45 7.19
C ILE A 196 8.84 0.31 8.64
N GLN A 197 7.97 0.64 9.61
CA GLN A 197 8.26 0.49 11.03
C GLN A 197 8.53 -0.97 11.43
N ASP A 198 7.80 -1.93 10.85
CA ASP A 198 8.04 -3.37 11.02
C ASP A 198 9.45 -3.80 10.59
N LEU A 199 10.08 -3.03 9.70
CA LEU A 199 11.45 -3.27 9.22
C LEU A 199 12.49 -2.54 10.08
N ARG A 200 12.06 -1.86 11.15
CA ARG A 200 12.89 -0.98 12.00
C ARG A 200 13.50 0.19 11.24
N LEU A 201 12.73 0.74 10.31
CA LEU A 201 13.07 1.94 9.55
C LEU A 201 12.08 3.04 9.86
N GLU A 202 12.50 4.28 9.67
CA GLU A 202 11.63 5.45 9.81
C GLU A 202 10.86 5.71 8.50
N PRO A 203 9.51 5.72 8.52
CA PRO A 203 8.72 6.14 7.37
C PRO A 203 9.00 7.60 7.03
N TRP A 204 8.96 7.93 5.75
CA TRP A 204 9.06 9.32 5.31
C TRP A 204 7.68 9.96 5.27
N PHE A 205 7.57 11.19 5.79
CA PHE A 205 6.39 12.02 5.70
C PHE A 205 6.78 13.44 5.26
N PRO A 206 5.93 14.14 4.49
CA PRO A 206 6.15 15.54 4.17
C PRO A 206 6.00 16.39 5.44
N ALA A 207 6.75 17.48 5.55
CA ALA A 207 6.68 18.40 6.69
C ALA A 207 5.25 18.92 6.94
N ASN A 208 4.49 19.11 5.85
CA ASN A 208 3.06 19.45 5.90
C ASN A 208 2.27 18.28 5.31
N PHE A 209 1.40 17.65 6.10
CA PHE A 209 0.52 16.59 5.62
C PHE A 209 -0.93 17.07 5.56
N ASP A 210 -1.55 16.90 4.39
CA ASP A 210 -3.00 17.04 4.26
C ASP A 210 -3.65 15.91 5.07
N LEU A 211 -4.48 16.26 6.06
CA LEU A 211 -5.39 15.32 6.72
C LEU A 211 -6.27 14.65 5.65
N LEU A 212 -6.60 13.37 5.83
CA LEU A 212 -7.51 12.66 4.92
C LEU A 212 -8.81 13.47 4.78
N PRO A 213 -9.46 13.47 3.60
CA PRO A 213 -10.77 14.13 3.49
C PRO A 213 -11.74 13.55 4.51
N PRO A 214 -12.79 14.31 4.88
CA PRO A 214 -13.91 13.77 5.62
C PRO A 214 -14.41 12.51 4.92
N ILE A 215 -14.62 11.45 5.70
CA ILE A 215 -15.12 10.15 5.23
C ILE A 215 -16.53 10.29 4.61
N ALA A 216 -17.17 11.45 4.79
CA ALA A 216 -18.44 11.84 4.16
C ALA A 216 -18.49 11.64 2.63
N ASN A 217 -17.36 11.75 1.91
CA ASN A 217 -17.32 11.52 0.46
C ASN A 217 -17.31 10.03 0.06
N PHE A 218 -17.27 9.11 1.04
CA PHE A 218 -17.25 7.66 0.79
C PHE A 218 -18.66 7.09 0.56
N LEU A 219 -19.68 7.74 1.12
CA LEU A 219 -21.07 7.44 0.85
C LEU A 219 -21.47 8.36 -0.30
N GLY A 220 -21.25 7.92 -1.54
CA GLY A 220 -21.83 8.60 -2.69
C GLY A 220 -23.33 8.81 -2.47
N ASN A 221 -23.83 9.98 -2.91
CA ASN A 221 -25.26 10.21 -3.09
C ASN A 221 -25.90 9.09 -3.92
#